data_AF-A0A0G0X4Y5-F1
#
_entry.id   AF-A0A0G0X4Y5-F1
#
_cell.length_a   1.000
_cell.length_b   1.000
_cell.length_c   1.000
_cell.angle_alpha   90.00
_cell.angle_beta   90.00
_cell.angle_gamma   90.00
#
_symmetry.space_group_name_H-M   'P 1'
#
loop_
_entity.id
_entity.type
_entity.pdbx_description
1 polymer ?
#
loop_
_entity_poly.entity_id
_entity_poly.type
_entity_poly.pdbx_seq_one_letter_code
_entity_poly.pdbx_strand_id
1 'polypeptide(L)'
;MKKHQRIWGRKVLKVLETYDCNRELFLFGVTGDFDDLGVFVSRYGRPLAENLVDIYNRLIGAFMYRFIKKHSKVIPAFCMIPSGEEIFATGVATNRLVVNDFFLLLGDEVNNFIKENAPLADEDVTVSFGYKIFSSDMIGTATSRLVELVRTRRVQEASLAYLELMLVMRRELAYELDRAKFNFLNASDLNLITFFRNVVYAKLQNYKKETREALITLADRLNHDAGLRERLQTMALNLEYGITDEGAQLINELLAEK
;
A
#
# COMPACT_ATOMS: atom_id res chain seq x y z
N MET A 1 -28.56 -22.32 12.06
CA MET A 1 -27.60 -22.30 10.92
C MET A 1 -26.64 -21.14 11.11
N LYS A 2 -25.32 -21.37 11.18
CA LYS A 2 -24.33 -20.28 11.12
C LYS A 2 -24.44 -19.65 9.72
N LYS A 3 -24.89 -18.40 9.62
CA LYS A 3 -24.83 -17.65 8.35
C LYS A 3 -23.35 -17.47 8.02
N HIS A 4 -22.84 -18.20 7.04
CA HIS A 4 -21.50 -17.96 6.53
C HIS A 4 -21.47 -16.55 5.95
N GLN A 5 -20.62 -15.69 6.54
CA GLN A 5 -20.39 -14.35 6.03
C GLN A 5 -19.47 -14.45 4.82
N ARG A 6 -19.86 -13.81 3.71
CA ARG A 6 -18.99 -13.64 2.55
C ARG A 6 -17.84 -12.70 2.90
N ILE A 7 -16.67 -12.97 2.33
CA ILE A 7 -15.47 -12.13 2.52
C ILE A 7 -15.18 -11.21 1.32
N TRP A 8 -15.94 -11.33 0.23
CA TRP A 8 -15.75 -10.51 -0.98
C TRP A 8 -16.68 -9.30 -1.02
N GLY A 9 -16.16 -8.19 -1.55
CA GLY A 9 -16.93 -6.98 -1.82
C GLY A 9 -17.89 -7.17 -3.01
N ARG A 10 -19.07 -6.52 -2.98
CA ARG A 10 -20.01 -6.57 -4.12
C ARG A 10 -19.42 -5.93 -5.38
N LYS A 11 -18.63 -4.87 -5.19
CA LYS A 11 -18.01 -4.12 -6.30
C LYS A 11 -16.94 -4.95 -7.01
N VAL A 12 -16.09 -5.65 -6.27
CA VAL A 12 -15.09 -6.58 -6.85
C VAL A 12 -15.78 -7.69 -7.63
N LEU A 13 -16.78 -8.32 -7.03
CA LEU A 13 -17.56 -9.36 -7.71
C LEU A 13 -18.18 -8.82 -9.00
N LYS A 14 -18.70 -7.58 -9.01
CA LYS A 14 -19.28 -6.99 -10.22
C LYS A 14 -18.26 -6.84 -11.36
N VAL A 15 -17.01 -6.46 -11.05
CA VAL A 15 -15.92 -6.40 -12.04
C VAL A 15 -15.65 -7.80 -12.59
N LEU A 16 -15.51 -8.79 -11.71
CA LEU A 16 -15.23 -10.19 -12.07
C LEU A 16 -16.35 -10.84 -12.87
N GLU A 17 -17.62 -10.60 -12.51
CA GLU A 17 -18.78 -11.04 -13.29
C GLU A 17 -18.80 -10.40 -14.69
N THR A 18 -18.43 -9.12 -14.78
CA THR A 18 -18.39 -8.42 -16.09
C THR A 18 -17.29 -9.03 -16.97
N TYR A 19 -16.12 -9.35 -16.38
CA TYR A 19 -15.05 -10.05 -17.08
C TYR A 19 -15.44 -11.48 -17.47
N ASP A 20 -16.09 -12.24 -16.58
CA ASP A 20 -16.51 -13.61 -16.85
C ASP A 20 -17.52 -13.70 -18.00
N CYS A 21 -18.44 -12.75 -18.09
CA CYS A 21 -19.41 -12.65 -19.18
C CYS A 21 -18.80 -12.28 -20.53
N ASN A 22 -17.67 -11.58 -20.57
CA ASN A 22 -16.96 -11.24 -21.79
C ASN A 22 -15.43 -11.28 -21.60
N ARG A 23 -14.83 -12.39 -22.03
CA ARG A 23 -13.39 -12.66 -21.90
C ARG A 23 -12.50 -11.88 -22.87
N GLU A 24 -13.09 -11.17 -23.82
CA GLU A 24 -12.37 -10.24 -24.71
C GLU A 24 -12.05 -8.91 -24.01
N LEU A 25 -12.68 -8.64 -22.85
CA LEU A 25 -12.37 -7.47 -22.03
C LEU A 25 -11.00 -7.61 -21.36
N PHE A 26 -10.30 -6.49 -21.22
CA PHE A 26 -9.05 -6.39 -20.48
C PHE A 26 -9.33 -6.22 -18.98
N LEU A 27 -9.13 -7.28 -18.18
CA LEU A 27 -9.11 -7.12 -16.72
C LEU A 27 -7.80 -6.48 -16.30
N PHE A 28 -7.88 -5.41 -15.52
CA PHE A 28 -6.72 -4.72 -15.00
C PHE A 28 -6.80 -4.53 -13.48
N GLY A 29 -5.64 -4.34 -12.87
CA GLY A 29 -5.47 -4.09 -11.45
C GLY A 29 -4.46 -2.98 -11.20
N VAL A 30 -4.62 -2.32 -10.05
CA VAL A 30 -3.72 -1.31 -9.52
C VAL A 30 -3.58 -1.55 -8.03
N THR A 31 -2.36 -1.49 -7.53
CA THR A 31 -2.04 -1.33 -6.12
C THR A 31 -1.26 -0.03 -5.96
N GLY A 32 -1.43 0.66 -4.85
CA GLY A 32 -0.69 1.88 -4.55
C GLY A 32 -0.38 1.92 -3.07
N ASP A 33 0.78 2.44 -2.72
CA ASP A 33 1.28 2.48 -1.36
C ASP A 33 2.15 3.72 -1.16
N PHE A 34 2.10 4.30 0.04
CA PHE A 34 2.97 5.41 0.38
C PHE A 34 4.42 4.96 0.42
N ASP A 35 5.30 5.81 -0.08
CA ASP A 35 6.73 5.67 0.12
C ASP A 35 7.07 6.29 1.48
N ASP A 36 7.89 5.59 2.26
CA ASP A 36 8.45 6.08 3.52
C ASP A 36 7.46 6.61 4.56
N LEU A 37 6.21 6.12 4.60
CA LEU A 37 5.23 6.49 5.62
C LEU A 37 5.75 6.28 7.06
N GLY A 38 6.63 5.29 7.27
CA GLY A 38 7.31 5.08 8.54
C GLY A 38 8.15 6.28 9.01
N VAL A 39 8.79 7.00 8.08
CA VAL A 39 9.55 8.23 8.34
C VAL A 39 8.59 9.36 8.71
N PHE A 40 7.48 9.49 7.99
CA PHE A 40 6.44 10.46 8.31
C PHE A 40 5.87 10.22 9.73
N VAL A 41 5.58 8.95 10.07
CA VAL A 41 5.11 8.55 11.41
C VAL A 41 6.15 8.89 12.48
N SER A 42 7.44 8.71 12.23
CA SER A 42 8.47 9.04 13.23
C SER A 42 8.60 10.54 13.45
N ARG A 43 8.44 11.36 12.39
CA ARG A 43 8.58 12.82 12.45
C ARG A 43 7.36 13.50 13.04
N TYR A 44 6.16 13.11 12.62
CA TYR A 44 4.90 13.81 12.95
C TYR A 44 3.97 13.03 13.87
N GLY A 45 4.31 11.79 14.19
CA GLY A 45 3.49 10.93 15.01
C GLY A 45 2.37 10.23 14.25
N ARG A 46 1.85 9.16 14.87
CA ARG A 46 0.83 8.30 14.27
C ARG A 46 -0.51 8.99 13.95
N PRO A 47 -1.08 9.89 14.79
CA PRO A 47 -2.36 10.51 14.47
C PRO A 47 -2.33 11.35 13.18
N LEU A 48 -1.23 12.07 12.93
CA LEU A 48 -1.08 12.84 11.69
C LEU A 48 -0.88 11.93 10.48
N ALA A 49 -0.14 10.82 10.62
CA ALA A 49 -0.01 9.83 9.56
C ALA A 49 -1.36 9.18 9.20
N GLU A 50 -2.20 8.85 10.19
CA GLU A 50 -3.54 8.32 9.95
C GLU A 50 -4.43 9.33 9.22
N ASN A 51 -4.38 10.62 9.59
CA ASN A 51 -5.07 11.68 8.86
C ASN A 51 -4.58 11.83 7.41
N LEU A 52 -3.26 11.73 7.18
CA LEU A 52 -2.67 11.75 5.86
C LEU A 52 -3.18 10.57 5.01
N VAL A 53 -3.23 9.37 5.57
CA VAL A 53 -3.78 8.17 4.92
C VAL A 53 -5.26 8.33 4.56
N ASP A 54 -6.07 8.92 5.44
CA ASP A 54 -7.48 9.21 5.15
C ASP A 54 -7.65 10.22 4.01
N ILE A 55 -6.85 11.30 4.02
CA ILE A 55 -6.84 12.30 2.95
C ILE A 55 -6.43 11.64 1.62
N TYR A 56 -5.35 10.86 1.62
CA TYR A 56 -4.90 10.13 0.44
C TYR A 56 -5.97 9.22 -0.11
N ASN A 57 -6.57 8.35 0.71
CA ASN A 57 -7.62 7.42 0.29
C ASN A 57 -8.81 8.16 -0.35
N ARG A 58 -9.15 9.36 0.14
CA ARG A 58 -10.18 10.21 -0.45
C ARG A 58 -9.74 10.81 -1.79
N LEU A 59 -8.53 11.37 -1.86
CA LEU A 59 -8.00 12.04 -3.05
C LEU A 59 -7.76 11.05 -4.19
N ILE A 60 -7.10 9.91 -3.92
CA ILE A 60 -6.86 8.88 -4.94
C ILE A 60 -8.17 8.29 -5.45
N GLY A 61 -9.14 8.08 -4.56
CA GLY A 61 -10.50 7.69 -4.95
C GLY A 61 -11.15 8.71 -5.88
N ALA A 62 -11.08 10.00 -5.52
CA ALA A 62 -11.62 11.08 -6.36
C ALA A 62 -10.93 11.17 -7.73
N PHE A 63 -9.60 10.98 -7.77
CA PHE A 63 -8.81 10.96 -9.00
C PHE A 63 -9.23 9.80 -9.90
N MET A 64 -9.14 8.56 -9.39
CA MET A 64 -9.47 7.35 -10.15
C MET A 64 -10.90 7.39 -10.65
N TYR A 65 -11.89 7.62 -9.77
CA TYR A 65 -13.30 7.61 -10.18
C TYR A 65 -13.66 8.74 -11.16
N ARG A 66 -12.95 9.88 -11.13
CA ARG A 66 -13.12 10.94 -12.14
C ARG A 66 -12.66 10.46 -13.52
N PHE A 67 -11.51 9.81 -13.61
CA PHE A 67 -11.03 9.20 -14.86
C PHE A 67 -12.01 8.14 -15.37
N ILE A 68 -12.47 7.23 -14.51
CA ILE A 68 -13.42 6.18 -14.89
C ILE A 68 -14.74 6.77 -15.38
N LYS A 69 -15.27 7.80 -14.70
CA LYS A 69 -16.52 8.46 -15.11
C LYS A 69 -16.41 9.09 -16.51
N LYS A 70 -15.27 9.70 -16.83
CA LYS A 70 -14.99 10.26 -18.18
C LYS A 70 -14.93 9.17 -19.24
N HIS A 71 -14.52 7.95 -18.89
CA HIS A 71 -14.34 6.81 -19.80
C HIS A 71 -15.35 5.67 -19.54
N SER A 72 -16.55 5.97 -19.03
CA SER A 72 -17.51 4.96 -18.55
C SER A 72 -17.99 3.97 -19.61
N LYS A 73 -18.00 4.38 -20.90
CA LYS A 73 -18.31 3.48 -22.03
C LYS A 73 -17.18 2.47 -22.28
N VAL A 74 -15.94 2.85 -22.00
CA VAL A 74 -14.76 2.03 -22.23
C VAL A 74 -14.46 1.14 -21.02
N ILE A 75 -14.68 1.65 -19.81
CA ILE A 75 -14.45 0.95 -18.54
C ILE A 75 -15.81 0.71 -17.86
N PRO A 76 -16.55 -0.35 -18.26
CA PRO A 76 -17.93 -0.58 -17.79
C PRO A 76 -18.02 -0.98 -16.31
N ALA A 77 -16.94 -1.48 -15.71
CA ALA A 77 -16.90 -1.80 -14.29
C ALA A 77 -15.51 -1.52 -13.71
N PHE A 78 -15.49 -0.86 -12.55
CA PHE A 78 -14.30 -0.54 -11.80
C PHE A 78 -14.63 -0.45 -10.32
N CYS A 79 -13.68 -0.85 -9.48
CA CYS A 79 -13.75 -0.61 -8.05
C CYS A 79 -12.37 -0.33 -7.45
N MET A 80 -12.35 0.59 -6.50
CA MET A 80 -11.21 0.84 -5.61
C MET A 80 -11.60 0.45 -4.18
N ILE A 81 -10.67 -0.16 -3.46
CA ILE A 81 -10.78 -0.59 -2.08
C ILE A 81 -9.58 0.00 -1.32
N PRO A 82 -9.78 0.99 -0.44
CA PRO A 82 -8.74 1.39 0.50
C PRO A 82 -8.48 0.24 1.48
N SER A 83 -7.21 -0.02 1.78
CA SER A 83 -6.71 -1.11 2.63
C SER A 83 -5.67 -0.58 3.61
N GLY A 84 -6.03 0.45 4.39
CA GLY A 84 -5.08 1.18 5.23
C GLY A 84 -4.30 2.19 4.40
N GLU A 85 -2.97 2.16 4.49
CA GLU A 85 -2.04 2.94 3.66
C GLU A 85 -1.98 2.46 2.20
N GLU A 86 -2.33 1.19 1.96
CA GLU A 86 -2.41 0.62 0.62
C GLU A 86 -3.79 0.82 -0.01
N ILE A 87 -3.83 0.84 -1.34
CA ILE A 87 -5.07 0.69 -2.11
C ILE A 87 -5.01 -0.55 -2.99
N PHE A 88 -6.18 -1.14 -3.24
CA PHE A 88 -6.37 -2.10 -4.33
C PHE A 88 -7.49 -1.61 -5.23
N ALA A 89 -7.22 -1.47 -6.52
CA ALA A 89 -8.25 -1.20 -7.52
C ALA A 89 -8.24 -2.24 -8.64
N THR A 90 -9.40 -2.51 -9.21
CA THR A 90 -9.55 -3.39 -10.37
C THR A 90 -10.70 -2.93 -11.24
N GLY A 91 -10.57 -3.12 -12.54
CA GLY A 91 -11.62 -2.84 -13.51
C GLY A 91 -11.48 -3.69 -14.76
N VAL A 92 -12.51 -3.64 -15.59
CA VAL A 92 -12.49 -4.21 -16.93
C VAL A 92 -12.62 -3.12 -17.97
N ALA A 93 -11.89 -3.23 -19.08
CA ALA A 93 -11.96 -2.29 -20.17
C ALA A 93 -12.17 -2.98 -21.52
N THR A 94 -12.85 -2.30 -22.45
CA THR A 94 -12.96 -2.72 -23.85
C THR A 94 -11.75 -2.30 -24.69
N ASN A 95 -10.97 -1.32 -24.22
CA ASN A 95 -9.82 -0.78 -24.95
C ASN A 95 -8.59 -0.74 -24.04
N ARG A 96 -7.53 -1.47 -24.45
CA ARG A 96 -6.24 -1.53 -23.76
C ARG A 96 -5.52 -0.19 -23.71
N LEU A 97 -5.63 0.65 -24.74
CA LEU A 97 -4.93 1.94 -24.80
C LEU A 97 -5.41 2.87 -23.68
N VAL A 98 -6.72 2.92 -23.42
CA VAL A 98 -7.29 3.73 -22.34
C VAL A 98 -6.82 3.26 -20.95
N VAL A 99 -6.57 1.95 -20.79
CA VAL A 99 -6.00 1.42 -19.54
C VAL A 99 -4.53 1.82 -19.41
N ASN A 100 -3.75 1.76 -20.49
CA ASN A 100 -2.37 2.23 -20.47
C ASN A 100 -2.29 3.73 -20.18
N ASP A 101 -3.16 4.55 -20.79
CA ASP A 101 -3.26 5.98 -20.51
C ASP A 101 -3.56 6.20 -19.03
N PHE A 102 -4.52 5.46 -18.45
CA PHE A 102 -4.82 5.53 -17.02
C PHE A 102 -3.58 5.24 -16.17
N PHE A 103 -2.80 4.21 -16.51
CA PHE A 103 -1.60 3.83 -15.76
C PHE A 103 -0.52 4.90 -15.80
N LEU A 104 -0.32 5.56 -16.95
CA LEU A 104 0.66 6.65 -17.09
C LEU A 104 0.36 7.84 -16.17
N LEU A 105 -0.91 8.07 -15.82
CA LEU A 105 -1.30 9.15 -14.92
C LEU A 105 -1.11 8.81 -13.44
N LEU A 106 -0.96 7.53 -13.08
CA LEU A 106 -0.92 7.12 -11.66
C LEU A 106 0.37 7.53 -10.94
N GLY A 107 1.47 7.77 -11.65
CA GLY A 107 2.71 8.24 -11.04
C GLY A 107 2.66 9.74 -10.71
N ASP A 108 3.22 10.55 -11.60
CA ASP A 108 3.45 11.97 -11.33
C ASP A 108 2.16 12.77 -11.14
N GLU A 109 1.11 12.52 -11.94
CA GLU A 109 -0.12 13.32 -11.82
C GLU A 109 -0.86 13.07 -10.50
N VAL A 110 -0.88 11.83 -10.01
CA VAL A 110 -1.47 11.53 -8.71
C VAL A 110 -0.65 12.16 -7.59
N ASN A 111 0.68 12.05 -7.63
CA ASN A 111 1.54 12.66 -6.63
C ASN A 111 1.39 14.18 -6.59
N ASN A 112 1.36 14.83 -7.75
CA ASN A 112 1.09 16.26 -7.87
C ASN A 112 -0.31 16.61 -7.33
N PHE A 113 -1.33 15.84 -7.71
CA PHE A 113 -2.68 16.04 -7.21
C PHE A 113 -2.78 15.89 -5.69
N ILE A 114 -2.07 14.93 -5.09
CA ILE A 114 -2.01 14.77 -3.63
C ILE A 114 -1.30 15.97 -3.00
N LYS A 115 -0.11 16.35 -3.48
CA LYS A 115 0.67 17.49 -2.95
C LYS A 115 -0.10 18.80 -3.02
N GLU A 116 -0.84 19.03 -4.10
CA GLU A 116 -1.69 20.23 -4.26
C GLU A 116 -2.91 20.26 -3.33
N ASN A 117 -3.41 19.09 -2.90
CA ASN A 117 -4.70 18.98 -2.19
C ASN A 117 -4.60 18.43 -0.76
N ALA A 118 -3.41 18.01 -0.31
CA ALA A 118 -3.14 17.49 1.03
C ALA A 118 -2.16 18.41 1.77
N PRO A 119 -2.65 19.36 2.59
CA PRO A 119 -1.80 20.32 3.31
C PRO A 119 -0.80 19.70 4.29
N LEU A 120 -0.99 18.42 4.63
CA LEU A 120 -0.15 17.65 5.55
C LEU A 120 0.94 16.86 4.83
N ALA A 121 0.87 16.73 3.50
CA ALA A 121 1.90 16.05 2.73
C ALA A 121 3.12 16.98 2.61
N ASP A 122 4.27 16.54 3.11
CA ASP A 122 5.55 17.21 2.87
C ASP A 122 6.14 16.76 1.52
N GLU A 123 7.33 17.27 1.17
CA GLU A 123 7.98 16.92 -0.10
C GLU A 123 8.37 15.44 -0.18
N ASP A 124 8.60 14.80 0.97
CA ASP A 124 9.07 13.42 1.13
C ASP A 124 7.93 12.39 0.99
N VAL A 125 6.67 12.81 1.17
CA VAL A 125 5.52 11.93 0.96
C VAL A 125 5.25 11.76 -0.54
N THR A 126 5.64 10.59 -1.07
CA THR A 126 5.22 10.12 -2.39
C THR A 126 4.40 8.84 -2.31
N VAL A 127 3.71 8.52 -3.40
CA VAL A 127 2.97 7.28 -3.57
C VAL A 127 3.48 6.58 -4.82
N SER A 128 3.86 5.32 -4.65
CA SER A 128 4.24 4.44 -5.75
C SER A 128 3.09 3.50 -6.10
N PHE A 129 3.02 3.12 -7.37
CA PHE A 129 1.95 2.27 -7.90
C PHE A 129 2.49 1.07 -8.64
N GLY A 130 1.87 -0.10 -8.40
CA GLY A 130 2.01 -1.29 -9.21
C GLY A 130 0.72 -1.53 -10.00
N TYR A 131 0.82 -1.71 -11.30
CA TYR A 131 -0.37 -1.91 -12.15
C TYR A 131 -0.14 -2.95 -13.22
N LYS A 132 -1.20 -3.66 -13.60
CA LYS A 132 -1.13 -4.74 -14.58
C LYS A 132 -2.44 -4.95 -15.30
N ILE A 133 -2.36 -5.29 -16.59
CA ILE A 133 -3.45 -5.94 -17.33
C ILE A 133 -3.20 -7.45 -17.23
N PHE A 134 -4.14 -8.16 -16.63
CA PHE A 134 -4.03 -9.60 -16.42
C PHE A 134 -4.39 -10.36 -17.68
N SER A 135 -3.64 -11.41 -17.98
CA SER A 135 -3.89 -12.27 -19.12
C SER A 135 -4.93 -13.36 -18.78
N SER A 136 -5.73 -13.77 -19.77
CA SER A 136 -6.85 -14.71 -19.52
C SER A 136 -6.39 -16.09 -19.05
N ASP A 137 -5.21 -16.54 -19.44
CA ASP A 137 -4.57 -17.76 -18.96
C ASP A 137 -4.24 -17.70 -17.47
N MET A 138 -3.88 -16.52 -16.96
CA MET A 138 -3.50 -16.32 -15.55
C MET A 138 -4.71 -16.33 -14.60
N ILE A 139 -5.75 -15.59 -14.96
CA ILE A 139 -6.88 -15.29 -14.04
C ILE A 139 -8.21 -15.88 -14.49
N GLY A 140 -8.27 -16.44 -15.70
CA GLY A 140 -9.53 -16.70 -16.39
C GLY A 140 -10.37 -17.75 -15.67
N THR A 141 -9.79 -18.94 -15.53
CA THR A 141 -10.38 -20.09 -14.85
C THR A 141 -10.72 -19.80 -13.40
N ALA A 142 -9.82 -19.12 -12.67
CA ALA A 142 -10.04 -18.75 -11.27
C ALA A 142 -11.24 -17.79 -11.13
N THR A 143 -11.40 -16.85 -12.06
CA THR A 143 -12.56 -15.94 -12.09
C THR A 143 -13.86 -16.69 -12.36
N SER A 144 -13.91 -17.58 -13.35
CA SER A 144 -15.12 -18.36 -13.66
C SER A 144 -15.55 -19.21 -12.47
N ARG A 145 -14.58 -19.92 -11.87
CA ARG A 145 -14.82 -20.75 -10.68
C ARG A 145 -15.44 -19.92 -9.55
N LEU A 146 -14.88 -18.75 -9.26
CA LEU A 146 -15.45 -17.87 -8.22
C LEU A 146 -16.89 -17.45 -8.56
N VAL A 147 -17.13 -16.94 -9.77
CA VAL A 147 -18.45 -16.45 -10.18
C VAL A 147 -19.49 -17.57 -10.13
N GLU A 148 -19.16 -18.77 -10.59
CA GLU A 148 -20.03 -19.95 -10.52
C GLU A 148 -20.35 -20.36 -9.09
N LEU A 149 -19.35 -20.42 -8.20
CA LEU A 149 -19.55 -20.75 -6.79
C LEU A 149 -20.45 -19.73 -6.08
N VAL A 150 -20.34 -18.46 -6.43
CA VAL A 150 -21.22 -17.41 -5.92
C VAL A 150 -22.65 -17.58 -6.45
N ARG A 151 -22.83 -17.83 -7.75
CA ARG A 151 -24.15 -18.06 -8.38
C ARG A 151 -24.86 -19.26 -7.78
N THR A 152 -24.12 -20.34 -7.50
CA THR A 152 -24.61 -21.58 -6.88
C THR A 152 -24.71 -21.50 -5.35
N ARG A 153 -24.46 -20.33 -4.74
CA ARG A 153 -24.57 -20.07 -3.29
C ARG A 153 -23.64 -20.94 -2.42
N ARG A 154 -22.52 -21.41 -2.97
CA ARG A 154 -21.48 -22.17 -2.27
C ARG A 154 -20.52 -21.22 -1.56
N VAL A 155 -20.98 -20.61 -0.46
CA VAL A 155 -20.31 -19.47 0.18
C VAL A 155 -18.91 -19.78 0.70
N GLN A 156 -18.69 -20.97 1.29
CA GLN A 156 -17.39 -21.33 1.83
C GLN A 156 -16.36 -21.53 0.70
N GLU A 157 -16.74 -22.27 -0.33
CA GLU A 157 -15.87 -22.54 -1.48
C GLU A 157 -15.62 -21.26 -2.30
N ALA A 158 -16.64 -20.41 -2.45
CA ALA A 158 -16.47 -19.09 -3.06
C ALA A 158 -15.50 -18.22 -2.25
N SER A 159 -15.47 -18.34 -0.93
CA SER A 159 -14.51 -17.59 -0.09
C SER A 159 -13.08 -18.05 -0.35
N LEU A 160 -12.86 -19.37 -0.46
CA LEU A 160 -11.54 -19.92 -0.82
C LEU A 160 -11.11 -19.50 -2.23
N ALA A 161 -12.01 -19.64 -3.22
CA ALA A 161 -11.73 -19.22 -4.59
C ALA A 161 -11.44 -17.71 -4.70
N TYR A 162 -12.12 -16.88 -3.90
CA TYR A 162 -11.83 -15.45 -3.82
C TYR A 162 -10.45 -15.18 -3.25
N LEU A 163 -10.06 -15.84 -2.15
CA LEU A 163 -8.71 -15.68 -1.58
C LEU A 163 -7.62 -16.11 -2.56
N GLU A 164 -7.80 -17.24 -3.24
CA GLU A 164 -6.87 -17.72 -4.26
C GLU A 164 -6.71 -16.70 -5.40
N LEU A 165 -7.82 -16.22 -5.97
CA LEU A 165 -7.80 -15.22 -7.04
C LEU A 165 -7.15 -13.91 -6.58
N MET A 166 -7.55 -13.40 -5.42
CA MET A 166 -6.99 -12.16 -4.87
C MET A 166 -5.51 -12.29 -4.55
N LEU A 167 -5.04 -13.46 -4.09
CA LEU A 167 -3.63 -13.71 -3.82
C LEU A 167 -2.80 -13.67 -5.12
N VAL A 168 -3.29 -14.28 -6.20
CA VAL A 168 -2.63 -14.23 -7.51
C VAL A 168 -2.57 -12.79 -8.01
N MET A 169 -3.70 -12.08 -8.04
CA MET A 169 -3.76 -10.70 -8.51
C MET A 169 -2.85 -9.78 -7.67
N ARG A 170 -2.92 -9.86 -6.35
CA ARG A 170 -2.12 -9.01 -5.45
C ARG A 170 -0.63 -9.31 -5.55
N ARG A 171 -0.24 -10.57 -5.76
CA ARG A 171 1.17 -10.94 -5.95
C ARG A 171 1.76 -10.26 -7.18
N GLU A 172 1.06 -10.32 -8.30
CA GLU A 172 1.49 -9.67 -9.54
C GLU A 172 1.56 -8.14 -9.39
N LEU A 173 0.57 -7.54 -8.73
CA LEU A 173 0.58 -6.09 -8.49
C LEU A 173 1.68 -5.66 -7.52
N ALA A 174 1.96 -6.47 -6.49
CA ALA A 174 3.06 -6.23 -5.56
C ALA A 174 4.41 -6.29 -6.28
N TYR A 175 4.58 -7.20 -7.25
CA TYR A 175 5.80 -7.22 -8.07
C TYR A 175 5.96 -5.95 -8.89
N GLU A 176 4.91 -5.46 -9.54
CA GLU A 176 5.01 -4.20 -10.28
C GLU A 176 5.22 -3.00 -9.35
N LEU A 177 4.64 -3.01 -8.15
CA LEU A 177 4.86 -1.97 -7.13
C LEU A 177 6.32 -1.96 -6.66
N ASP A 178 6.88 -3.13 -6.33
CA ASP A 178 8.29 -3.24 -5.95
C ASP A 178 9.21 -2.73 -7.09
N ARG A 179 8.88 -3.04 -8.35
CA ARG A 179 9.61 -2.49 -9.50
C ARG A 179 9.54 -0.98 -9.59
N ALA A 180 8.39 -0.38 -9.32
CA ALA A 180 8.23 1.07 -9.28
C ALA A 180 9.08 1.69 -8.15
N LYS A 181 8.97 1.17 -6.93
CA LYS A 181 9.70 1.67 -5.75
C LYS A 181 11.21 1.55 -5.91
N PHE A 182 11.69 0.46 -6.52
CA PHE A 182 13.12 0.16 -6.63
C PHE A 182 13.70 0.42 -8.03
N ASN A 183 13.02 1.23 -8.85
CA ASN A 183 13.47 1.52 -10.22
C ASN A 183 14.88 2.14 -10.26
N PHE A 184 15.24 2.95 -9.25
CA PHE A 184 16.57 3.57 -9.12
C PHE A 184 17.72 2.56 -8.96
N LEU A 185 17.44 1.31 -8.59
CA LEU A 185 18.47 0.27 -8.51
C LEU A 185 18.95 -0.18 -9.89
N ASN A 186 18.34 0.30 -11.00
CA ASN A 186 18.60 -0.15 -12.38
C ASN A 186 18.57 -1.68 -12.53
N ALA A 187 17.83 -2.35 -11.64
CA ALA A 187 17.71 -3.79 -11.60
C ALA A 187 16.61 -4.21 -12.58
N SER A 188 16.99 -4.65 -13.77
CA SER A 188 16.05 -5.28 -14.70
C SER A 188 15.59 -6.67 -14.23
N ASP A 189 16.28 -7.27 -13.26
CA ASP A 189 16.01 -8.61 -12.73
C ASP A 189 15.08 -8.56 -11.50
N LEU A 190 13.92 -9.20 -11.63
CA LEU A 190 12.91 -9.33 -10.58
C LEU A 190 13.44 -10.08 -9.33
N ASN A 191 14.40 -10.99 -9.51
CA ASN A 191 15.03 -11.70 -8.40
C ASN A 191 15.87 -10.75 -7.54
N LEU A 192 16.55 -9.79 -8.16
CA LEU A 192 17.36 -8.80 -7.47
C LEU A 192 16.47 -7.82 -6.68
N ILE A 193 15.34 -7.42 -7.26
CA ILE A 193 14.32 -6.59 -6.58
C ILE A 193 13.73 -7.33 -5.38
N THR A 194 13.36 -8.60 -5.56
CA THR A 194 12.85 -9.45 -4.46
C THR A 194 13.90 -9.64 -3.37
N PHE A 195 15.17 -9.84 -3.75
CA PHE A 195 16.29 -9.92 -2.82
C PHE A 195 16.44 -8.63 -2.02
N PHE A 196 16.40 -7.46 -2.67
CA PHE A 196 16.48 -6.18 -1.99
C PHE A 196 15.36 -6.00 -0.96
N ARG A 197 14.11 -6.31 -1.33
CA ARG A 197 12.98 -6.31 -0.39
C ARG A 197 13.23 -7.21 0.82
N ASN A 198 13.78 -8.41 0.62
CA ASN A 198 14.10 -9.33 1.71
C ASN A 198 15.25 -8.79 2.59
N VAL A 199 16.23 -8.09 2.01
CA VAL A 199 17.31 -7.42 2.75
C VAL A 199 16.73 -6.27 3.59
N VAL A 200 15.86 -5.43 3.03
CA VAL A 200 15.15 -4.37 3.77
C VAL A 200 14.36 -4.97 4.94
N TYR A 201 13.61 -6.04 4.69
CA TYR A 201 12.86 -6.75 5.73
C TYR A 201 13.78 -7.27 6.85
N ALA A 202 14.89 -7.93 6.51
CA ALA A 202 15.86 -8.42 7.48
C ALA A 202 16.49 -7.25 8.29
N LYS A 203 16.81 -6.13 7.63
CA LYS A 203 17.33 -4.93 8.29
C LYS A 203 16.31 -4.31 9.24
N LEU A 204 15.03 -4.24 8.87
CA LEU A 204 13.96 -3.75 9.75
C LEU A 204 13.73 -4.66 10.96
N GLN A 205 13.84 -5.97 10.79
CA GLN A 205 13.78 -6.91 11.92
C GLN A 205 14.95 -6.68 12.90
N ASN A 206 16.17 -6.52 12.38
CA ASN A 206 17.33 -6.22 13.20
C ASN A 206 17.21 -4.87 13.88
N TYR A 207 16.78 -3.83 13.16
CA TYR A 207 16.53 -2.50 13.70
C TYR A 207 15.61 -2.54 14.91
N LYS A 208 14.48 -3.26 14.86
CA LYS A 208 13.56 -3.37 16.01
C LYS A 208 14.21 -4.01 17.23
N LYS A 209 15.07 -5.00 17.03
CA LYS A 209 15.80 -5.70 18.09
C LYS A 209 16.90 -4.81 18.67
N GLU A 210 17.76 -4.28 17.82
CA GLU A 210 18.92 -3.46 18.19
C GLU A 210 18.49 -2.14 18.85
N THR A 211 17.44 -1.48 18.34
CA THR A 211 16.90 -0.24 18.94
C THR A 211 16.41 -0.47 20.36
N ARG A 212 15.75 -1.61 20.62
CA ARG A 212 15.29 -1.96 21.96
C ARG A 212 16.46 -2.18 22.92
N GLU A 213 17.49 -2.90 22.47
CA GLU A 213 18.71 -3.17 23.27
C GLU A 213 19.49 -1.88 23.54
N ALA A 214 19.58 -0.97 22.56
CA ALA A 214 20.22 0.32 22.67
C ALA A 214 19.51 1.25 23.66
N LEU A 215 18.17 1.31 23.63
CA LEU A 215 17.38 2.09 24.59
C LEU A 215 17.53 1.58 26.03
N ILE A 216 17.58 0.26 26.24
CA ILE A 216 17.85 -0.33 27.56
C ILE A 216 19.25 0.08 28.03
N THR A 217 20.25 -0.03 27.15
CA THR A 217 21.64 0.34 27.47
C THR A 217 21.78 1.83 27.81
N LEU A 218 21.12 2.72 27.07
CA LEU A 218 21.06 4.16 27.36
C LEU A 218 20.37 4.45 28.69
N ALA A 219 19.25 3.78 28.98
CA ALA A 219 18.53 3.94 30.24
C ALA A 219 19.39 3.53 31.47
N ASP A 220 20.19 2.46 31.33
CA ASP A 220 21.09 1.97 32.38
C ASP A 220 22.28 2.91 32.62
N ARG A 221 22.80 3.55 31.56
CA ARG A 221 23.94 4.48 31.61
C ARG A 221 23.60 5.83 32.24
N LEU A 222 22.35 6.28 32.13
CA LEU A 222 21.92 7.60 32.59
C LEU A 222 21.42 7.62 34.04
N ASN A 223 22.03 6.80 34.90
CA ASN A 223 21.75 6.76 36.34
C ASN A 223 22.23 8.00 37.12
N HIS A 224 23.09 8.83 36.53
CA HIS A 224 23.79 9.92 37.23
C HIS A 224 23.49 11.33 36.68
N ASP A 225 22.78 11.46 35.56
CA ASP A 225 22.35 12.75 35.00
C ASP A 225 20.82 12.86 35.04
N ALA A 226 20.32 13.53 36.08
CA ALA A 226 18.89 13.70 36.31
C ALA A 226 18.20 14.52 35.19
N GLY A 227 18.88 15.49 34.59
CA GLY A 227 18.30 16.37 33.57
C GLY A 227 18.18 15.67 32.21
N LEU A 228 19.19 14.90 31.82
CA LEU A 228 19.12 14.10 30.60
C LEU A 228 18.14 12.92 30.74
N ARG A 229 18.10 12.32 31.93
CA ARG A 229 17.09 11.31 32.29
C ARG A 229 15.68 11.86 32.23
N GLU A 230 15.42 13.06 32.78
CA GLU A 230 14.11 13.71 32.72
C GLU A 230 13.71 14.05 31.28
N ARG A 231 14.64 14.53 30.46
CA ARG A 231 14.41 14.81 29.03
C ARG A 231 14.09 13.54 28.22
N LEU A 232 14.85 12.46 28.42
CA LEU A 232 14.58 11.17 27.78
C LEU A 232 13.32 10.49 28.32
N GLN A 233 13.01 10.64 29.61
CA GLN A 233 11.74 10.18 30.18
C GLN A 233 10.56 10.98 29.61
N THR A 234 10.70 12.29 29.41
CA THR A 234 9.65 13.12 28.77
C THR A 234 9.39 12.69 27.32
N MET A 235 10.46 12.37 26.56
CA MET A 235 10.37 11.79 25.22
C MET A 235 9.78 10.37 25.24
N ALA A 236 10.16 9.53 26.22
CA ALA A 236 9.68 8.15 26.37
C ALA A 236 8.25 8.04 26.94
N LEU A 237 7.79 9.07 27.67
CA LEU A 237 6.45 9.18 28.24
C LEU A 237 5.44 9.79 27.24
N ASN A 238 5.84 10.03 25.98
CA ASN A 238 4.99 10.55 24.90
C ASN A 238 4.28 11.89 25.23
N LEU A 239 4.92 12.80 25.96
CA LEU A 239 4.38 14.15 26.14
C LEU A 239 4.50 14.99 24.87
N GLU A 240 5.34 14.57 23.91
CA GLU A 240 5.37 15.02 22.52
C GLU A 240 5.23 13.80 21.59
N TYR A 241 4.38 13.89 20.56
CA TYR A 241 4.15 12.81 19.58
C TYR A 241 5.07 13.03 18.37
N GLY A 242 6.08 12.16 18.21
CA GLY A 242 7.12 12.30 17.16
C GLY A 242 8.49 12.70 17.73
N ILE A 243 9.55 12.53 16.95
CA ILE A 243 10.91 12.97 17.30
C ILE A 243 11.34 14.03 16.29
N THR A 244 11.75 15.20 16.76
CA THR A 244 12.32 16.27 15.92
C THR A 244 13.71 15.89 15.42
N ASP A 245 14.19 16.51 14.34
CA ASP A 245 15.54 16.26 13.83
C ASP A 245 16.63 16.53 14.89
N GLU A 246 16.44 17.55 15.74
CA GLU A 246 17.29 17.83 16.91
C GLU A 246 17.23 16.71 17.97
N GLY A 247 16.04 16.14 18.19
CA GLY A 247 15.85 14.99 19.08
C GLY A 247 16.51 13.72 18.53
N ALA A 248 16.45 13.51 17.21
CA ALA A 248 17.11 12.40 16.54
C ALA A 248 18.65 12.56 16.60
N GLN A 249 19.16 13.78 16.39
CA GLN A 249 20.58 14.07 16.50
C GLN A 249 21.11 13.83 17.92
N LEU A 250 20.40 14.29 18.95
CA LEU A 250 20.77 14.05 20.35
C LEU A 250 20.83 12.55 20.68
N ILE A 251 19.84 11.76 20.24
CA ILE A 251 19.84 10.30 20.44
C ILE A 251 21.05 9.66 19.76
N ASN A 252 21.37 10.08 18.53
CA ASN A 252 22.51 9.55 17.79
C ASN A 252 23.86 9.92 18.43
N GLU A 253 24.00 11.14 18.96
CA GLU A 253 25.18 11.59 19.70
C GLU A 253 25.39 10.73 20.96
N LEU A 254 24.33 10.47 21.73
CA LEU A 254 24.38 9.61 22.92
C LEU A 254 24.71 8.14 22.60
N LEU A 255 24.29 7.64 21.44
CA LEU A 255 24.66 6.30 20.97
C LEU A 255 26.10 6.23 20.44
N ALA A 256 26.67 7.36 20.02
CA ALA A 256 28.02 7.48 19.48
C ALA A 256 29.10 7.62 20.57
N GLU A 257 28.75 8.05 21.78
CA GLU A 257 29.64 8.10 22.98
C GLU A 257 29.99 6.70 23.53
N LYS A 258 30.33 5.74 22.66
CA LYS A 258 30.82 4.41 23.04
C LYS A 258 32.14 4.44 23.80
#